data_AF-A0A3M7FMT0-F1
#
_entry.id   AF-A0A3M7FMT0-F1
#
_cell.length_a   1.000
_cell.length_b   1.000
_cell.length_c   1.000
_cell.angle_alpha   90.00
_cell.angle_beta   90.00
_cell.angle_gamma   90.00
#
_symmetry.space_group_name_H-M   'P 1'
#
loop_
_entity.id
_entity.type
_entity.pdbx_description
1 polymer ?
#
loop_
_entity_poly.entity_id
_entity_poly.type
_entity_poly.pdbx_seq_one_letter_code
_entity_poly.pdbx_strand_id
1 'polypeptide(L)'
;MANFNSLPKDIRERIYELHLTQDEPVNLKRYMYLVKAMPQCRWGPRDMPALLKVSRKIDKEAAPFFYARNSFEFRALHDLLVFAAISWPRHRHLIRKVTVTWSHRDEAASECFHRIACMRDLEELYIRVDEREMLLYMLPMSSYHRNFIHNRQPTPQQKLKMLRHHGVVDLLKLRIPKVKFIQFVDGGVTTGGPIPGGALETIVAPKIMGKRMSESEFSYFFSLSPELRNRIYDLLFQFDRPVTPTPNESASESEIRGRVATNRPASVLSILAVNRQIHDEAVGIFYYHNAFVFHHILHLHAFIQRLGSVRRSMITDIAVHYEDFQRGEISLVDLTFDLLKSLTGLRKLEVIMSYQLFTRTIWRRYSESPKLLRRANPCLIPGMKMLFNLRGLSRIRVRDEGLECQYDLVKRLLNPSSSATKKLRNAEKLTQVMEHFNTALQQAQTGRVNQALLEDELWQVRDKFPEFEDDEVLTTANEVGEGSI
;
A
#
# COMPACT_ATOMS: atom_id res chain seq x y z
N MET A 1 64.57 0.10 -30.17
CA MET A 1 64.23 -0.69 -28.96
C MET A 1 62.93 -1.43 -29.21
N ALA A 2 62.86 -2.74 -28.94
CA ALA A 2 61.64 -3.51 -29.10
C ALA A 2 60.59 -3.11 -28.04
N ASN A 3 59.37 -2.79 -28.46
CA ASN A 3 58.25 -2.47 -27.58
C ASN A 3 57.52 -3.77 -27.18
N PHE A 4 56.96 -3.88 -25.98
CA PHE A 4 56.10 -5.02 -25.59
C PHE A 4 55.01 -5.31 -26.63
N ASN A 5 54.46 -4.26 -27.26
CA ASN A 5 53.46 -4.39 -28.33
C ASN A 5 53.98 -5.00 -29.64
N SER A 6 55.30 -5.15 -29.80
CA SER A 6 55.93 -5.80 -30.96
C SER A 6 56.11 -7.31 -30.79
N LEU A 7 55.90 -7.85 -29.57
CA LEU A 7 55.90 -9.28 -29.34
C LEU A 7 54.71 -9.94 -30.08
N PRO A 8 54.84 -11.17 -30.60
CA PRO A 8 53.72 -11.98 -31.06
C PRO A 8 52.57 -12.06 -30.04
N LYS A 9 51.32 -12.11 -30.54
CA LYS A 9 50.12 -12.01 -29.70
C LYS A 9 50.02 -13.16 -28.69
N ASP A 10 50.30 -14.37 -29.14
CA ASP A 10 50.38 -15.60 -28.35
C ASP A 10 51.38 -15.48 -27.19
N ILE A 11 52.56 -14.89 -27.44
CA ILE A 11 53.55 -14.63 -26.38
C ILE A 11 52.98 -13.62 -25.36
N ARG A 12 52.31 -12.55 -25.81
CA ARG A 12 51.69 -11.56 -24.90
C ARG A 12 50.58 -12.20 -24.05
N GLU A 13 49.71 -13.01 -24.67
CA GLU A 13 48.65 -13.74 -23.96
C GLU A 13 49.21 -14.69 -22.91
N ARG A 14 50.30 -15.40 -23.22
CA ARG A 14 50.99 -16.25 -22.24
C ARG A 14 51.56 -15.44 -21.08
N ILE A 15 52.13 -14.26 -21.35
CA ILE A 15 52.60 -13.34 -20.30
C ILE A 15 51.43 -12.88 -19.43
N TYR A 16 50.30 -12.50 -20.04
CA TYR A 16 49.10 -12.09 -19.30
C TYR A 16 48.57 -13.21 -18.42
N GLU A 17 48.47 -14.43 -18.94
CA GLU A 17 48.06 -15.60 -18.19
C GLU A 17 48.95 -15.80 -16.96
N LEU A 18 50.28 -15.88 -17.14
CA LEU A 18 51.22 -16.12 -16.05
C LEU A 18 51.21 -15.03 -14.96
N HIS A 19 50.93 -13.77 -15.31
CA HIS A 19 51.02 -12.66 -14.37
C HIS A 19 49.68 -12.22 -13.76
N LEU A 20 48.57 -12.48 -14.45
CA LEU A 20 47.26 -11.98 -14.05
C LEU A 20 46.34 -13.08 -13.52
N THR A 21 46.61 -14.36 -13.80
CA THR A 21 45.86 -15.46 -13.19
C THR A 21 46.44 -15.84 -11.84
N GLN A 22 45.59 -16.24 -10.92
CA GLN A 22 45.91 -16.62 -9.56
C GLN A 22 45.27 -17.97 -9.30
N ASP A 23 46.03 -18.90 -8.72
CA ASP A 23 45.51 -20.24 -8.39
C ASP A 23 44.47 -20.19 -7.26
N GLU A 24 44.61 -19.21 -6.38
CA GLU A 24 43.70 -18.98 -5.26
C GLU A 24 42.67 -17.89 -5.57
N PRO A 25 41.46 -17.95 -4.96
CA PRO A 25 40.47 -16.90 -5.10
C PRO A 25 41.00 -15.52 -4.69
N VAL A 26 40.70 -14.53 -5.54
CA VAL A 26 41.09 -13.14 -5.31
C VAL A 26 40.08 -12.50 -4.35
N ASN A 27 40.44 -12.44 -3.07
CA ASN A 27 39.67 -11.71 -2.08
C ASN A 27 39.91 -10.20 -2.12
N LEU A 28 39.08 -9.41 -1.42
CA LEU A 28 39.18 -7.94 -1.43
C LEU A 28 40.57 -7.45 -1.02
N LYS A 29 41.16 -8.02 0.04
CA LYS A 29 42.50 -7.64 0.52
C LYS A 29 43.57 -7.92 -0.55
N ARG A 30 43.50 -9.09 -1.20
CA ARG A 30 44.41 -9.45 -2.30
C ARG A 30 44.21 -8.55 -3.51
N TYR A 31 42.96 -8.26 -3.87
CA TYR A 31 42.66 -7.32 -4.96
C TYR A 31 43.26 -5.94 -4.69
N MET A 32 43.06 -5.38 -3.49
CA MET A 32 43.62 -4.08 -3.09
C MET A 32 45.15 -4.07 -3.17
N TYR A 33 45.80 -5.16 -2.73
CA TYR A 33 47.25 -5.32 -2.88
C TYR A 33 47.69 -5.32 -4.35
N LEU A 34 47.03 -6.12 -5.20
CA LEU A 34 47.36 -6.25 -6.62
C LEU A 34 47.20 -4.94 -7.40
N VAL A 35 46.21 -4.12 -7.03
CA VAL A 35 45.96 -2.82 -7.67
C VAL A 35 46.68 -1.65 -6.97
N LYS A 36 47.35 -1.91 -5.85
CA LYS A 36 47.99 -0.92 -4.96
C LYS A 36 47.02 0.14 -4.41
N ALA A 37 45.76 -0.24 -4.16
CA ALA A 37 44.76 0.65 -3.56
C ALA A 37 45.00 0.79 -2.06
N MET A 38 45.11 2.03 -1.57
CA MET A 38 45.23 2.29 -0.14
C MET A 38 43.89 2.12 0.58
N PRO A 39 43.83 1.45 1.75
CA PRO A 39 42.59 1.22 2.50
C PRO A 39 41.84 2.49 2.95
N GLN A 40 42.54 3.62 3.02
CA GLN A 40 42.05 4.85 3.64
C GLN A 40 41.19 5.72 2.71
N CYS A 41 41.19 5.45 1.39
CA CYS A 41 40.49 6.28 0.43
C CYS A 41 39.18 5.63 -0.03
N ARG A 42 38.06 5.86 0.70
CA ARG A 42 36.71 5.52 0.23
C ARG A 42 36.37 6.12 -1.15
N TRP A 43 37.11 7.15 -1.58
CA TRP A 43 36.97 7.86 -2.85
C TRP A 43 38.28 7.93 -3.66
N GLY A 44 39.20 6.98 -3.42
CA GLY A 44 40.47 6.95 -4.13
C GLY A 44 40.30 6.79 -5.65
N PRO A 45 41.32 7.15 -6.44
CA PRO A 45 41.30 6.89 -7.88
C PRO A 45 41.06 5.40 -8.12
N ARG A 46 40.25 5.09 -9.14
CA ARG A 46 40.00 3.70 -9.55
C ARG A 46 41.30 3.07 -10.02
N ASP A 47 41.67 1.96 -9.40
CA ASP A 47 42.93 1.29 -9.66
C ASP A 47 42.74 -0.05 -10.40
N MET A 48 43.80 -0.46 -11.07
CA MET A 48 43.90 -1.72 -11.83
C MET A 48 45.29 -2.33 -11.61
N PRO A 49 45.51 -3.63 -11.86
CA PRO A 49 46.84 -4.22 -11.78
C PRO A 49 47.84 -3.45 -12.64
N ALA A 50 49.10 -3.36 -12.20
CA ALA A 50 50.11 -2.50 -12.81
C ALA A 50 50.27 -2.73 -14.33
N LEU A 51 50.15 -3.98 -14.79
CA LEU A 51 50.26 -4.33 -16.21
C LEU A 51 49.16 -3.68 -17.08
N LEU A 52 47.94 -3.58 -16.56
CA LEU A 52 46.82 -2.94 -17.28
C LEU A 52 46.99 -1.42 -17.37
N LYS A 53 47.80 -0.80 -16.49
CA LYS A 53 48.10 0.64 -16.51
C LYS A 53 49.07 1.03 -17.62
N VAL A 54 49.80 0.08 -18.21
CA VAL A 54 50.90 0.37 -19.17
C VAL A 54 50.38 1.04 -20.44
N SER A 55 49.29 0.54 -21.03
CA SER A 55 48.66 1.17 -22.20
C SER A 55 47.21 0.74 -22.37
N ARG A 56 46.40 1.53 -23.07
CA ARG A 56 45.00 1.18 -23.40
C ARG A 56 44.87 -0.11 -24.22
N LYS A 57 45.86 -0.41 -25.07
CA LYS A 57 45.88 -1.66 -25.85
C LYS A 57 46.08 -2.86 -24.93
N ILE A 58 47.08 -2.77 -24.05
CA ILE A 58 47.36 -3.82 -23.05
C ILE A 58 46.17 -3.98 -22.10
N ASP A 59 45.53 -2.90 -21.64
CA ASP A 59 44.31 -2.97 -20.82
C ASP A 59 43.22 -3.82 -21.51
N LYS A 60 42.94 -3.55 -22.79
CA LYS A 60 41.94 -4.30 -23.57
C LYS A 60 42.30 -5.78 -23.76
N GLU A 61 43.57 -6.07 -24.04
CA GLU A 61 44.03 -7.45 -24.28
C GLU A 61 44.14 -8.24 -22.97
N ALA A 62 44.59 -7.62 -21.88
CA ALA A 62 44.96 -8.29 -20.63
C ALA A 62 43.84 -8.32 -19.59
N ALA A 63 42.91 -7.37 -19.58
CA ALA A 63 41.81 -7.35 -18.61
C ALA A 63 40.97 -8.64 -18.58
N PRO A 64 40.64 -9.30 -19.72
CA PRO A 64 39.94 -10.58 -19.70
C PRO A 64 40.71 -11.67 -18.94
N PHE A 65 42.04 -11.70 -19.01
CA PHE A 65 42.84 -12.69 -18.27
C PHE A 65 42.71 -12.47 -16.75
N PHE A 66 42.73 -11.22 -16.29
CA PHE A 66 42.56 -10.92 -14.87
C PHE A 66 41.12 -11.12 -14.38
N TYR A 67 40.13 -10.52 -15.06
CA TYR A 67 38.77 -10.50 -14.55
C TYR A 67 37.97 -11.76 -14.90
N ALA A 68 38.23 -12.41 -16.04
CA ALA A 68 37.43 -13.56 -16.45
C ALA A 68 37.98 -14.90 -15.94
N ARG A 69 39.30 -15.05 -15.82
CA ARG A 69 39.93 -16.34 -15.44
C ARG A 69 40.13 -16.52 -13.94
N ASN A 70 40.07 -15.45 -13.15
CA ASN A 70 40.14 -15.54 -11.69
C ASN A 70 38.76 -15.70 -11.07
N SER A 71 38.69 -16.44 -9.96
CA SER A 71 37.52 -16.43 -9.07
C SER A 71 37.65 -15.33 -8.03
N PHE A 72 36.60 -14.53 -7.84
CA PHE A 72 36.58 -13.48 -6.83
C PHE A 72 35.81 -13.95 -5.60
N GLU A 73 36.37 -13.73 -4.41
CA GLU A 73 35.79 -14.20 -3.16
C GLU A 73 35.70 -13.09 -2.10
N PHE A 74 34.48 -12.80 -1.65
CA PHE A 74 34.19 -11.71 -0.73
C PHE A 74 33.70 -12.26 0.61
N ARG A 75 34.27 -11.78 1.71
CA ARG A 75 33.98 -12.28 3.07
C ARG A 75 32.64 -11.78 3.59
N ALA A 76 32.16 -10.67 3.07
CA ALA A 76 30.84 -10.10 3.33
C ALA A 76 30.28 -9.45 2.07
N LEU A 77 28.96 -9.26 1.98
CA LEU A 77 28.34 -8.52 0.89
C LEU A 77 28.88 -7.09 0.78
N HIS A 78 29.20 -6.45 1.91
CA HIS A 78 29.78 -5.10 1.92
C HIS A 78 31.10 -5.00 1.14
N ASP A 79 31.91 -6.06 1.10
CA ASP A 79 33.18 -6.06 0.34
C ASP A 79 32.94 -5.84 -1.16
N LEU A 80 31.78 -6.25 -1.70
CA LEU A 80 31.40 -5.99 -3.09
C LEU A 80 31.22 -4.50 -3.37
N LEU A 81 30.73 -3.72 -2.41
CA LEU A 81 30.59 -2.27 -2.56
C LEU A 81 31.96 -1.60 -2.64
N VAL A 82 32.88 -2.01 -1.76
CA VAL A 82 34.27 -1.53 -1.77
C VAL A 82 34.94 -1.91 -3.08
N PHE A 83 34.84 -3.18 -3.48
CA PHE A 83 35.35 -3.67 -4.76
C PHE A 83 34.77 -2.91 -5.96
N ALA A 84 33.46 -2.65 -5.97
CA ALA A 84 32.80 -1.89 -7.01
C ALA A 84 33.22 -0.42 -7.01
N ALA A 85 33.59 0.18 -5.87
CA ALA A 85 34.08 1.55 -5.82
C ALA A 85 35.48 1.68 -6.46
N ILE A 86 36.38 0.73 -6.15
CA ILE A 86 37.78 0.77 -6.60
C ILE A 86 37.99 0.17 -8.00
N SER A 87 37.11 -0.72 -8.47
CA SER A 87 37.20 -1.33 -9.80
C SER A 87 36.60 -0.46 -10.89
N TRP A 88 37.19 -0.51 -12.09
CA TRP A 88 36.68 0.19 -13.25
C TRP A 88 35.36 -0.45 -13.75
N PRO A 89 34.29 0.34 -13.98
CA PRO A 89 33.00 -0.20 -14.45
C PRO A 89 33.12 -1.04 -15.72
N ARG A 90 34.02 -0.64 -16.65
CA ARG A 90 34.28 -1.36 -17.90
C ARG A 90 34.98 -2.71 -17.72
N HIS A 91 35.46 -3.06 -16.54
CA HIS A 91 36.09 -4.36 -16.29
C HIS A 91 35.16 -5.32 -15.55
N ARG A 92 34.20 -4.80 -14.78
CA ARG A 92 33.28 -5.62 -13.99
C ARG A 92 32.41 -6.57 -14.81
N HIS A 93 32.09 -6.20 -16.05
CA HIS A 93 31.33 -7.10 -16.93
C HIS A 93 32.11 -8.34 -17.34
N LEU A 94 33.45 -8.32 -17.28
CA LEU A 94 34.30 -9.46 -17.64
C LEU A 94 34.34 -10.55 -16.55
N ILE A 95 33.84 -10.26 -15.35
CA ILE A 95 33.89 -11.17 -14.20
C ILE A 95 32.97 -12.37 -14.45
N ARG A 96 33.52 -13.58 -14.37
CA ARG A 96 32.78 -14.84 -14.62
C ARG A 96 32.35 -15.58 -13.36
N LYS A 97 33.10 -15.45 -12.26
CA LYS A 97 32.87 -16.23 -11.03
C LYS A 97 33.01 -15.39 -9.77
N VAL A 98 31.94 -15.31 -8.99
CA VAL A 98 31.90 -14.60 -7.71
C VAL A 98 31.40 -15.52 -6.60
N THR A 99 32.11 -15.50 -5.48
CA THR A 99 31.67 -16.09 -4.22
C THR A 99 31.51 -14.97 -3.19
N VAL A 100 30.37 -14.90 -2.50
CA VAL A 100 30.14 -13.89 -1.47
C VAL A 100 29.41 -14.48 -0.28
N THR A 101 29.65 -13.91 0.89
CA THR A 101 28.92 -14.24 2.12
C THR A 101 27.80 -13.24 2.35
N TRP A 102 26.60 -13.75 2.62
CA TRP A 102 25.41 -12.99 2.95
C TRP A 102 24.92 -13.33 4.36
N SER A 103 24.92 -12.32 5.23
CA SER A 103 24.38 -12.38 6.59
C SER A 103 23.06 -11.61 6.69
N HIS A 104 22.24 -11.98 7.67
CA HIS A 104 21.02 -11.23 8.03
C HIS A 104 21.31 -9.77 8.45
N ARG A 105 22.57 -9.45 8.81
CA ARG A 105 23.00 -8.09 9.20
C ARG A 105 23.37 -7.19 8.02
N ASP A 106 23.41 -7.72 6.80
CA ASP A 106 23.76 -6.95 5.61
C ASP A 106 22.58 -6.06 5.16
N GLU A 107 22.37 -4.93 5.84
CA GLU A 107 21.30 -3.97 5.52
C GLU A 107 21.38 -3.43 4.08
N ALA A 108 22.57 -3.43 3.49
CA ALA A 108 22.82 -3.00 2.11
C ALA A 108 22.74 -4.15 1.09
N ALA A 109 22.19 -5.32 1.44
CA ALA A 109 22.15 -6.48 0.55
C ALA A 109 21.54 -6.16 -0.83
N SER A 110 20.47 -5.37 -0.84
CA SER A 110 19.82 -4.87 -2.06
C SER A 110 20.78 -4.13 -3.00
N GLU A 111 21.58 -3.20 -2.47
CA GLU A 111 22.56 -2.47 -3.28
C GLU A 111 23.67 -3.40 -3.77
N CYS A 112 24.15 -4.32 -2.93
CA CYS A 112 25.18 -5.30 -3.30
C CYS A 112 24.73 -6.19 -4.46
N PHE A 113 23.50 -6.71 -4.43
CA PHE A 113 22.95 -7.49 -5.55
C PHE A 113 22.74 -6.63 -6.80
N HIS A 114 22.40 -5.36 -6.66
CA HIS A 114 22.39 -4.44 -7.81
C HIS A 114 23.78 -4.25 -8.45
N ARG A 115 24.87 -4.26 -7.65
CA ARG A 115 26.24 -4.25 -8.20
C ARG A 115 26.59 -5.54 -8.92
N ILE A 116 26.14 -6.69 -8.40
CA ILE A 116 26.29 -7.98 -9.09
C ILE A 116 25.54 -7.96 -10.44
N ALA A 117 24.35 -7.36 -10.50
CA ALA A 117 23.58 -7.23 -11.74
C ALA A 117 24.33 -6.45 -12.84
N CYS A 118 25.33 -5.63 -12.49
CA CYS A 118 26.17 -4.93 -13.45
C CYS A 118 27.28 -5.82 -14.07
N MET A 119 27.52 -7.02 -13.51
CA MET A 119 28.46 -8.02 -14.03
C MET A 119 27.76 -8.86 -15.08
N ARG A 120 27.59 -8.29 -16.29
CA ARG A 120 26.75 -8.87 -17.35
C ARG A 120 27.15 -10.27 -17.80
N ASP A 121 28.44 -10.59 -17.74
CA ASP A 121 28.95 -11.88 -18.17
C ASP A 121 29.21 -12.84 -17.00
N LEU A 122 28.60 -12.60 -15.83
CA LEU A 122 28.74 -13.48 -14.67
C LEU A 122 28.08 -14.83 -14.96
N GLU A 123 28.89 -15.89 -14.93
CA GLU A 123 28.48 -17.27 -15.23
C GLU A 123 28.12 -18.04 -13.95
N GLU A 124 28.90 -17.84 -12.89
CA GLU A 124 28.74 -18.54 -11.63
C GLU A 124 28.68 -17.60 -10.42
N LEU A 125 27.62 -17.74 -9.61
CA LEU A 125 27.46 -17.04 -8.33
C LEU A 125 27.27 -18.04 -7.19
N TYR A 126 28.16 -17.97 -6.21
CA TYR A 126 28.11 -18.76 -4.98
C TYR A 126 27.82 -17.85 -3.80
N ILE A 127 26.75 -18.12 -3.04
CA ILE A 127 26.34 -17.31 -1.90
C ILE A 127 26.42 -18.15 -0.64
N ARG A 128 27.36 -17.82 0.26
CA ARG A 128 27.40 -18.41 1.62
C ARG A 128 26.32 -17.75 2.44
N VAL A 129 25.41 -18.55 2.98
CA VAL A 129 24.23 -18.05 3.68
C VAL A 129 23.86 -18.99 4.82
N ASP A 130 23.28 -18.45 5.90
CA ASP A 130 22.62 -19.24 6.94
C ASP A 130 21.14 -18.89 6.87
N GLU A 131 20.40 -19.64 6.06
CA GLU A 131 18.98 -19.38 5.83
C GLU A 131 18.18 -19.54 7.13
N ARG A 132 18.63 -20.42 8.04
CA ARG A 132 17.99 -20.60 9.35
C ARG A 132 18.20 -19.37 10.22
N GLU A 133 19.43 -18.86 10.31
CA GLU A 133 19.72 -17.62 11.04
C GLU A 133 18.91 -16.45 10.48
N MET A 134 18.87 -16.27 9.15
CA MET A 134 18.05 -15.23 8.51
C MET A 134 16.59 -15.31 8.91
N LEU A 135 15.97 -16.50 8.86
CA LEU A 135 14.58 -16.69 9.27
C LEU A 135 14.35 -16.38 10.76
N LEU A 136 15.29 -16.76 11.64
CA LEU A 136 15.19 -16.47 13.06
C LEU A 136 15.15 -14.96 13.34
N TYR A 137 15.96 -14.17 12.62
CA TYR A 137 15.97 -12.72 12.76
C TYR A 137 14.76 -12.02 12.11
N MET A 138 14.15 -12.62 11.08
CA MET A 138 12.96 -12.06 10.42
C MET A 138 11.64 -12.35 11.16
N LEU A 139 11.64 -13.30 12.10
CA LEU A 139 10.46 -13.66 12.86
C LEU A 139 10.41 -12.84 14.15
N PRO A 140 9.28 -12.19 14.48
CA PRO A 140 9.15 -11.45 15.73
C PRO A 140 9.47 -12.38 16.91
N MET A 141 10.29 -11.90 17.86
CA MET A 141 10.74 -12.64 19.04
C MET A 141 9.60 -13.15 19.96
N SER A 142 8.34 -12.79 19.69
CA SER A 142 7.20 -13.23 20.49
C SER A 142 6.93 -14.74 20.27
N SER A 143 7.42 -15.57 21.20
CA SER A 143 7.00 -16.95 21.52
C SER A 143 7.31 -18.12 20.56
N TYR A 144 7.71 -17.91 19.31
CA TYR A 144 7.84 -19.01 18.32
C TYR A 144 9.19 -19.75 18.28
N HIS A 145 10.18 -19.38 19.10
CA HIS A 145 11.55 -19.95 18.99
C HIS A 145 11.66 -21.43 19.36
N ARG A 146 10.71 -22.02 20.10
CA ARG A 146 10.77 -23.45 20.46
C ARG A 146 10.50 -24.40 19.28
N ASN A 147 9.59 -24.04 18.37
CA ASN A 147 9.25 -24.94 17.25
C ASN A 147 10.30 -24.93 16.13
N PHE A 148 11.13 -23.88 16.05
CA PHE A 148 12.18 -23.74 15.04
C PHE A 148 13.34 -24.73 15.24
N ILE A 149 13.56 -25.15 16.49
CA ILE A 149 14.67 -26.05 16.85
C ILE A 149 14.34 -27.50 16.45
N HIS A 150 13.05 -27.86 16.34
CA HIS A 150 12.64 -29.26 16.14
C HIS A 150 12.23 -29.59 14.70
N ASN A 151 11.69 -28.63 13.93
CA ASN A 151 11.32 -28.88 12.55
C ASN A 151 12.44 -28.50 11.58
N ARG A 152 12.98 -29.50 10.86
CA ARG A 152 14.03 -29.29 9.85
C ARG A 152 13.55 -28.55 8.60
N GLN A 153 12.24 -28.56 8.31
CA GLN A 153 11.68 -27.93 7.12
C GLN A 153 10.94 -26.62 7.45
N PRO A 154 11.17 -25.55 6.67
CA PRO A 154 10.49 -24.27 6.90
C PRO A 154 9.04 -24.34 6.44
N THR A 155 8.13 -23.79 7.26
CA THR A 155 6.70 -23.72 6.93
C THR A 155 6.45 -22.80 5.73
N PRO A 156 5.32 -22.94 5.01
CA PRO A 156 4.98 -22.04 3.89
C PRO A 156 5.00 -20.55 4.27
N GLN A 157 4.56 -20.20 5.48
CA GLN A 157 4.60 -18.83 5.99
C GLN A 157 6.03 -18.33 6.22
N GLN A 158 6.93 -19.20 6.68
CA GLN A 158 8.35 -18.87 6.83
C GLN A 158 9.02 -18.67 5.48
N LYS A 159 8.72 -19.54 4.50
CA LYS A 159 9.17 -19.35 3.10
C LYS A 159 8.70 -18.01 2.54
N LEU A 160 7.43 -17.66 2.74
CA LEU A 160 6.89 -16.36 2.31
C LEU A 160 7.59 -15.18 2.99
N LYS A 161 7.89 -15.28 4.28
CA LYS A 161 8.68 -14.25 4.97
C LYS A 161 10.08 -14.12 4.37
N MET A 162 10.77 -15.23 4.12
CA MET A 162 12.09 -15.20 3.47
C MET A 162 12.04 -14.49 2.11
N LEU A 163 11.02 -14.79 1.29
CA LEU A 163 10.82 -14.13 -0.01
C LEU A 163 10.55 -12.63 0.08
N ARG A 164 10.08 -12.14 1.24
CA ARG A 164 9.89 -10.71 1.52
C ARG A 164 11.15 -10.01 2.02
N HIS A 165 12.25 -10.73 2.26
CA HIS A 165 13.50 -10.11 2.66
C HIS A 165 14.00 -9.18 1.55
N HIS A 166 14.37 -7.94 1.88
CA HIS A 166 14.75 -6.91 0.90
C HIS A 166 15.86 -7.39 -0.05
N GLY A 167 16.90 -8.04 0.48
CA GLY A 167 17.96 -8.64 -0.35
C GLY A 167 17.47 -9.71 -1.33
N VAL A 168 16.43 -10.50 -1.00
CA VAL A 168 15.87 -11.51 -1.92
C VAL A 168 15.20 -10.84 -3.13
N VAL A 169 14.51 -9.71 -2.91
CA VAL A 169 13.80 -9.00 -4.00
C VAL A 169 14.78 -8.56 -5.10
N ASP A 170 15.94 -8.01 -4.74
CA ASP A 170 16.96 -7.62 -5.72
C ASP A 170 17.75 -8.80 -6.25
N LEU A 171 18.00 -9.81 -5.42
CA LEU A 171 18.61 -11.06 -5.84
C LEU A 171 17.79 -11.74 -6.94
N LEU A 172 16.45 -11.72 -6.86
CA LEU A 172 15.53 -12.26 -7.87
C LEU A 172 15.55 -11.53 -9.23
N LYS A 173 16.12 -10.32 -9.29
CA LYS A 173 16.32 -9.57 -10.53
C LYS A 173 17.53 -10.04 -11.32
N LEU A 174 18.43 -10.81 -10.69
CA LEU A 174 19.61 -11.37 -11.34
C LEU A 174 19.20 -12.43 -12.38
N ARG A 175 20.05 -12.58 -13.41
CA ARG A 175 19.95 -13.60 -14.45
C ARG A 175 21.34 -14.18 -14.65
N ILE A 176 21.65 -15.26 -13.93
CA ILE A 176 23.00 -15.84 -13.86
C ILE A 176 22.86 -17.35 -14.10
N PRO A 177 23.57 -17.95 -15.08
CA PRO A 177 23.39 -19.35 -15.46
C PRO A 177 23.48 -20.35 -14.32
N LYS A 178 24.42 -20.14 -13.38
CA LYS A 178 24.67 -21.05 -12.27
C LYS A 178 24.68 -20.27 -10.95
N VAL A 179 23.69 -20.56 -10.10
CA VAL A 179 23.61 -20.01 -8.75
C VAL A 179 23.58 -21.15 -7.74
N LYS A 180 24.44 -21.08 -6.73
CA LYS A 180 24.43 -22.03 -5.61
C LYS A 180 24.49 -21.30 -4.28
N PHE A 181 23.57 -21.65 -3.39
CA PHE A 181 23.69 -21.31 -1.98
C PHE A 181 24.56 -22.39 -1.31
N ILE A 182 25.56 -21.97 -0.54
CA ILE A 182 26.54 -22.87 0.06
C ILE A 182 26.70 -22.58 1.55
N GLN A 183 27.25 -23.54 2.29
CA GLN A 183 27.54 -23.41 3.72
C GLN A 183 28.74 -22.49 3.96
N PHE A 184 28.83 -21.94 5.17
CA PHE A 184 30.05 -21.27 5.63
C PHE A 184 31.14 -22.32 5.84
N VAL A 185 32.38 -21.96 5.54
CA VAL A 185 33.55 -22.79 5.83
C VAL A 185 34.51 -21.89 6.59
N ASP A 186 34.67 -22.14 7.89
CA ASP A 186 35.65 -21.45 8.73
C ASP A 186 36.55 -22.49 9.42
N GLY A 187 37.85 -22.41 9.17
CA GLY A 187 38.82 -23.39 9.70
C GLY A 187 38.55 -24.86 9.33
N GLY A 188 37.85 -25.12 8.22
CA GLY A 188 37.43 -26.47 7.82
C GLY A 188 36.14 -26.98 8.49
N VAL A 189 35.57 -26.21 9.42
CA VAL A 189 34.26 -26.51 10.00
C VAL A 189 33.19 -25.86 9.13
N THR A 190 32.24 -26.68 8.67
CA THR A 190 31.08 -26.21 7.92
C THR A 190 29.97 -25.79 8.88
N THR A 191 29.53 -24.54 8.79
CA THR A 191 28.42 -24.00 9.59
C THR A 191 27.36 -23.33 8.71
N GLY A 192 26.12 -23.27 9.20
CA GLY A 192 25.00 -22.67 8.47
C GLY A 192 24.63 -23.40 7.18
N GLY A 193 24.22 -22.65 6.16
CA GLY A 193 23.83 -23.16 4.84
C GLY A 193 22.40 -22.80 4.42
N PRO A 194 22.05 -23.10 3.15
CA PRO A 194 20.65 -23.17 2.76
C PRO A 194 19.95 -24.30 3.53
N ILE A 195 18.66 -24.10 3.81
CA ILE A 195 17.84 -25.18 4.36
C ILE A 195 17.42 -26.08 3.19
N PRO A 196 17.63 -27.41 3.25
CA PRO A 196 17.16 -28.31 2.20
C PRO A 196 15.65 -28.17 1.97
N GLY A 197 15.25 -27.82 0.76
CA GLY A 197 13.84 -27.54 0.43
C GLY A 197 13.35 -26.15 0.89
N GLY A 198 14.27 -25.28 1.33
CA GLY A 198 14.06 -23.89 1.75
C GLY A 198 13.76 -22.97 0.58
N ALA A 199 13.41 -21.71 0.89
CA ALA A 199 12.99 -20.75 -0.12
C ALA A 199 14.13 -20.37 -1.06
N LEU A 200 15.37 -20.29 -0.54
CA LEU A 200 16.53 -19.94 -1.36
C LEU A 200 16.81 -20.97 -2.45
N GLU A 201 16.87 -22.26 -2.08
CA GLU A 201 17.13 -23.34 -3.04
C GLU A 201 15.96 -23.61 -3.99
N THR A 202 14.73 -23.65 -3.46
CA THR A 202 13.58 -24.13 -4.25
C THR A 202 12.91 -23.06 -5.09
N ILE A 203 12.96 -21.79 -4.67
CA ILE A 203 12.24 -20.69 -5.33
C ILE A 203 13.23 -19.70 -5.94
N VAL A 204 14.21 -19.25 -5.16
CA VAL A 204 15.10 -18.14 -5.56
C VAL A 204 16.13 -18.59 -6.60
N ALA A 205 16.87 -19.68 -6.34
CA ALA A 205 17.91 -20.16 -7.27
C ALA A 205 17.37 -20.47 -8.68
N PRO A 206 16.28 -21.25 -8.88
CA PRO A 206 15.75 -21.55 -10.20
C PRO A 206 15.36 -20.30 -10.99
N LYS A 207 14.76 -19.31 -10.30
CA LYS A 207 14.33 -18.05 -10.90
C LYS A 207 15.50 -17.18 -11.37
N ILE A 208 16.61 -17.18 -10.63
CA ILE A 208 17.84 -16.46 -11.04
C ILE A 208 18.53 -17.17 -12.19
N MET A 209 18.54 -18.51 -12.16
CA MET A 209 19.15 -19.33 -13.23
C MET A 209 18.43 -19.24 -14.57
N GLY A 210 17.34 -18.47 -14.66
CA GLY A 210 16.62 -18.30 -15.91
C GLY A 210 15.98 -19.60 -16.42
N LYS A 211 15.92 -20.65 -15.59
CA LYS A 211 14.90 -21.69 -15.77
C LYS A 211 13.59 -20.93 -15.66
N ARG A 212 12.96 -20.68 -16.81
CA ARG A 212 11.54 -20.33 -16.83
C ARG A 212 10.91 -21.39 -15.96
N MET A 213 10.45 -21.01 -14.77
CA MET A 213 9.42 -21.78 -14.12
C MET A 213 8.39 -21.93 -15.25
N SER A 214 8.15 -23.16 -15.68
CA SER A 214 7.15 -23.40 -16.70
C SER A 214 5.95 -22.55 -16.29
N GLU A 215 5.39 -21.78 -17.22
CA GLU A 215 4.34 -20.79 -16.93
C GLU A 215 3.14 -21.38 -16.15
N SER A 216 3.09 -22.71 -16.01
CA SER A 216 2.22 -23.51 -15.17
C SER A 216 2.08 -23.08 -13.70
N GLU A 217 3.03 -22.39 -13.07
CA GLU A 217 2.85 -22.03 -11.64
C GLU A 217 1.93 -20.83 -11.41
N PHE A 218 1.93 -19.82 -12.29
CA PHE A 218 0.91 -18.76 -12.23
C PHE A 218 -0.45 -19.23 -12.77
N SER A 219 -0.47 -20.33 -13.55
CA SER A 219 -1.71 -20.98 -13.95
C SER A 219 -2.48 -21.55 -12.77
N TYR A 220 -1.90 -21.80 -11.59
CA TYR A 220 -2.66 -22.39 -10.49
C TYR A 220 -3.82 -21.53 -10.02
N PHE A 221 -3.64 -20.20 -9.88
CA PHE A 221 -4.74 -19.34 -9.44
C PHE A 221 -5.86 -19.25 -10.48
N PHE A 222 -5.51 -19.13 -11.77
CA PHE A 222 -6.49 -19.10 -12.85
C PHE A 222 -7.03 -20.49 -13.23
N SER A 223 -6.42 -21.57 -12.74
CA SER A 223 -6.95 -22.94 -12.84
C SER A 223 -8.06 -23.20 -11.83
N LEU A 224 -8.18 -22.38 -10.79
CA LEU A 224 -9.36 -22.37 -9.93
C LEU A 224 -10.58 -21.95 -10.73
N SER A 225 -11.75 -22.50 -10.42
CA SER A 225 -12.99 -22.04 -11.02
C SER A 225 -13.29 -20.58 -10.62
N PRO A 226 -14.08 -19.84 -11.41
CA PRO A 226 -14.45 -18.46 -11.08
C PRO A 226 -15.08 -18.31 -9.68
N GLU A 227 -15.86 -19.29 -9.23
CA GLU A 227 -16.52 -19.30 -7.92
C GLU A 227 -15.50 -19.35 -6.77
N LEU A 228 -14.46 -20.18 -6.91
CA LEU A 228 -13.38 -20.25 -5.93
C LEU A 228 -12.54 -18.97 -5.92
N ARG A 229 -12.28 -18.36 -7.09
CA ARG A 229 -11.58 -17.08 -7.16
C ARG A 229 -12.39 -15.97 -6.51
N ASN A 230 -13.69 -15.89 -6.80
CA ASN A 230 -14.60 -14.95 -6.15
C ASN A 230 -14.64 -15.15 -4.64
N ARG A 231 -14.66 -16.39 -4.16
CA ARG A 231 -14.60 -16.68 -2.72
C ARG A 231 -13.29 -16.20 -2.09
N ILE A 232 -12.16 -16.31 -2.79
CA ILE A 232 -10.88 -15.76 -2.34
C ILE A 232 -10.94 -14.23 -2.32
N TYR A 233 -11.55 -13.61 -3.32
CA TYR A 233 -11.75 -12.16 -3.37
C TYR A 233 -12.64 -11.65 -2.24
N ASP A 234 -13.73 -12.34 -1.92
CA ASP A 234 -14.57 -12.00 -0.76
C ASP A 234 -13.74 -11.97 0.52
N LEU A 235 -12.94 -13.02 0.77
CA LEU A 235 -12.08 -13.10 1.96
C LEU A 235 -10.99 -12.03 1.99
N LEU A 236 -10.54 -11.55 0.84
CA LEU A 236 -9.48 -10.53 0.74
C LEU A 236 -10.02 -9.12 0.82
N PHE A 237 -11.17 -8.85 0.20
CA PHE A 237 -11.69 -7.50 -0.01
C PHE A 237 -12.84 -7.13 0.91
N GLN A 238 -13.49 -8.08 1.60
CA GLN A 238 -14.53 -7.76 2.57
C GLN A 238 -13.92 -7.46 3.94
N PHE A 239 -14.13 -6.24 4.43
CA PHE A 239 -13.65 -5.81 5.73
C PHE A 239 -14.81 -5.72 6.73
N ASP A 240 -14.59 -6.21 7.95
CA ASP A 240 -15.58 -6.09 9.04
C ASP A 240 -15.79 -4.65 9.52
N ARG A 241 -14.83 -3.77 9.20
CA ARG A 241 -14.87 -2.35 9.56
C ARG A 241 -14.98 -1.49 8.32
N PRO A 242 -15.66 -0.33 8.41
CA PRO A 242 -15.68 0.61 7.31
C PRO A 242 -14.27 1.02 6.89
N VAL A 243 -14.08 1.15 5.58
CA VAL A 243 -12.81 1.54 4.97
C VAL A 243 -12.72 3.06 4.98
N THR A 244 -11.61 3.62 5.44
CA THR A 244 -11.32 5.06 5.36
C THR A 244 -10.32 5.32 4.23
N PRO A 245 -10.74 5.81 3.06
CA PRO A 245 -9.82 6.11 1.98
C PRO A 245 -8.86 7.23 2.40
N THR A 246 -7.55 6.97 2.32
CA THR A 246 -6.56 8.00 2.65
C THR A 246 -6.23 8.84 1.41
N PRO A 247 -6.17 10.18 1.53
CA PRO A 247 -5.89 11.06 0.39
C PRO A 247 -4.46 10.89 -0.17
N ASN A 248 -3.54 10.39 0.67
CA ASN A 248 -2.10 10.33 0.42
C ASN A 248 -1.62 9.00 -0.22
N GLU A 249 -2.54 8.18 -0.70
CA GLU A 249 -2.21 7.04 -1.59
C GLU A 249 -2.39 7.44 -3.05
N SER A 250 -1.97 8.65 -3.39
CA SER A 250 -1.92 9.08 -4.78
C SER A 250 -1.13 8.04 -5.59
N ALA A 251 -1.71 7.68 -6.73
CA ALA A 251 -1.17 6.82 -7.79
C ALA A 251 0.19 7.28 -8.37
N SER A 252 0.89 8.20 -7.70
CA SER A 252 2.27 8.60 -7.90
C SER A 252 3.24 7.65 -7.18
N GLU A 253 2.96 6.34 -7.18
CA GLU A 253 4.00 5.32 -6.94
C GLU A 253 5.10 5.37 -8.03
N SER A 254 4.89 6.11 -9.12
CA SER A 254 5.91 6.35 -10.15
C SER A 254 7.00 7.37 -9.76
N GLU A 255 6.74 8.32 -8.85
CA GLU A 255 7.71 9.38 -8.53
C GLU A 255 8.51 9.13 -7.24
N ILE A 256 8.02 8.32 -6.31
CA ILE A 256 8.79 7.90 -5.12
C ILE A 256 9.63 6.66 -5.46
N ARG A 257 10.43 6.72 -6.54
CA ARG A 257 11.50 5.74 -6.79
C ARG A 257 12.77 6.03 -5.97
N GLY A 258 12.80 7.11 -5.18
CA GLY A 258 14.04 7.60 -4.55
C GLY A 258 14.21 7.36 -3.04
N ARG A 259 13.15 7.08 -2.27
CA ARG A 259 13.28 6.88 -0.81
C ARG A 259 12.47 5.68 -0.35
N VAL A 260 13.21 4.63 -0.05
CA VAL A 260 12.73 3.33 0.45
C VAL A 260 12.13 3.51 1.84
N ALA A 261 10.83 3.84 1.93
CA ALA A 261 10.07 3.69 3.16
C ALA A 261 9.70 2.20 3.31
N THR A 262 10.58 1.43 3.95
CA THR A 262 10.53 -0.06 4.07
C THR A 262 9.34 -0.63 4.85
N ASN A 263 8.47 0.18 5.44
CA ASN A 263 7.49 -0.29 6.44
C ASN A 263 6.03 0.04 6.13
N ARG A 264 5.68 0.53 4.93
CA ARG A 264 4.26 0.73 4.62
C ARG A 264 3.63 -0.64 4.30
N PRO A 265 2.59 -1.09 5.04
CA PRO A 265 1.89 -2.32 4.69
C PRO A 265 1.36 -2.18 3.26
N ALA A 266 1.62 -3.18 2.43
CA ALA A 266 1.12 -3.20 1.05
C ALA A 266 -0.41 -3.06 1.08
N SER A 267 -0.93 -2.09 0.32
CA SER A 267 -2.38 -1.90 0.18
C SER A 267 -2.99 -3.17 -0.38
N VAL A 268 -4.10 -3.66 0.18
CA VAL A 268 -4.81 -4.84 -0.34
C VAL A 268 -5.25 -4.63 -1.79
N LEU A 269 -5.48 -3.37 -2.19
CA LEU A 269 -5.80 -2.97 -3.56
C LEU A 269 -4.65 -3.23 -4.56
N SER A 270 -3.41 -3.47 -4.09
CA SER A 270 -2.30 -3.87 -4.96
C SER A 270 -2.58 -5.18 -5.72
N ILE A 271 -3.45 -6.05 -5.17
CA ILE A 271 -3.89 -7.27 -5.85
C ILE A 271 -4.67 -6.95 -7.13
N LEU A 272 -5.47 -5.87 -7.13
CA LEU A 272 -6.21 -5.42 -8.32
C LEU A 272 -5.28 -4.94 -9.44
N ALA A 273 -4.03 -4.57 -9.13
CA ALA A 273 -3.05 -4.12 -10.11
C ALA A 273 -2.26 -5.28 -10.76
N VAL A 274 -2.42 -6.52 -10.29
CA VAL A 274 -1.60 -7.67 -10.75
C VAL A 274 -1.98 -8.11 -12.15
N ASN A 275 -3.28 -8.21 -12.46
CA ASN A 275 -3.78 -8.71 -13.75
C ASN A 275 -5.19 -8.14 -14.04
N ARG A 276 -5.48 -7.85 -15.31
CA ARG A 276 -6.78 -7.34 -15.77
C ARG A 276 -7.97 -8.24 -15.39
N GLN A 277 -7.82 -9.56 -15.50
CA GLN A 277 -8.87 -10.50 -15.12
C GLN A 277 -9.17 -10.42 -13.61
N ILE A 278 -8.13 -10.36 -12.76
CA ILE A 278 -8.30 -10.19 -11.31
C ILE A 278 -9.00 -8.86 -11.01
N HIS A 279 -8.60 -7.79 -11.70
CA HIS A 279 -9.24 -6.50 -11.56
C HIS A 279 -10.74 -6.58 -11.89
N ASP A 280 -11.08 -7.13 -13.05
CA ASP A 280 -12.46 -7.15 -13.54
C ASP A 280 -13.36 -8.07 -12.69
N GLU A 281 -12.83 -9.18 -12.17
CA GLU A 281 -13.57 -10.09 -11.27
C GLU A 281 -13.73 -9.50 -9.85
N ALA A 282 -12.70 -8.86 -9.30
CA ALA A 282 -12.66 -8.52 -7.87
C ALA A 282 -13.02 -7.07 -7.52
N VAL A 283 -12.91 -6.12 -8.46
CA VAL A 283 -13.13 -4.70 -8.16
C VAL A 283 -14.55 -4.43 -7.65
N GLY A 284 -15.54 -5.13 -8.19
CA GLY A 284 -16.93 -5.01 -7.77
C GLY A 284 -17.16 -5.46 -6.33
N ILE A 285 -16.53 -6.57 -5.94
CA ILE A 285 -16.62 -7.13 -4.58
C ILE A 285 -16.14 -6.10 -3.56
N PHE A 286 -15.01 -5.43 -3.82
CA PHE A 286 -14.49 -4.40 -2.92
C PHE A 286 -15.43 -3.20 -2.77
N TYR A 287 -15.96 -2.62 -3.85
CA TYR A 287 -16.82 -1.43 -3.73
C TYR A 287 -18.24 -1.75 -3.23
N TYR A 288 -18.74 -2.95 -3.49
CA TYR A 288 -20.11 -3.36 -3.14
C TYR A 288 -20.26 -3.79 -1.69
N HIS A 289 -19.28 -4.52 -1.14
CA HIS A 289 -19.40 -5.11 0.20
C HIS A 289 -18.87 -4.23 1.34
N ASN A 290 -18.16 -3.14 1.04
CA ASN A 290 -17.56 -2.30 2.06
C ASN A 290 -18.28 -0.97 2.22
N ALA A 291 -18.43 -0.55 3.47
CA ALA A 291 -18.83 0.81 3.80
C ALA A 291 -17.60 1.73 3.76
N PHE A 292 -17.76 2.93 3.20
CA PHE A 292 -16.70 3.93 3.15
C PHE A 292 -16.96 5.06 4.13
N VAL A 293 -15.99 5.37 4.99
CA VAL A 293 -16.06 6.49 5.94
C VAL A 293 -15.10 7.59 5.51
N PHE A 294 -15.61 8.81 5.36
CA PHE A 294 -14.81 9.99 5.04
C PHE A 294 -14.88 10.99 6.20
N HIS A 295 -13.73 11.28 6.81
CA HIS A 295 -13.66 12.28 7.88
C HIS A 295 -13.64 13.73 7.37
N HIS A 296 -13.42 13.94 6.07
CA HIS A 296 -13.37 15.25 5.44
C HIS A 296 -14.15 15.24 4.13
N ILE A 297 -14.97 16.27 3.90
CA ILE A 297 -15.78 16.38 2.68
C ILE A 297 -14.92 16.45 1.41
N LEU A 298 -13.74 17.08 1.51
CA LEU A 298 -12.79 17.18 0.40
C LEU A 298 -12.29 15.81 -0.06
N HIS A 299 -12.13 14.85 0.86
CA HIS A 299 -11.72 13.50 0.51
C HIS A 299 -12.82 12.74 -0.23
N LEU A 300 -14.07 12.89 0.22
CA LEU A 300 -15.22 12.33 -0.49
C LEU A 300 -15.33 12.91 -1.91
N HIS A 301 -15.20 14.24 -2.04
CA HIS A 301 -15.24 14.93 -3.32
C HIS A 301 -14.18 14.39 -4.30
N ALA A 302 -12.91 14.39 -3.87
CA ALA A 302 -11.80 13.91 -4.69
C ALA A 302 -11.92 12.41 -5.01
N PHE A 303 -12.43 11.61 -4.06
CA PHE A 303 -12.67 10.20 -4.25
C PHE A 303 -13.70 9.96 -5.37
N ILE A 304 -14.89 10.56 -5.29
CA ILE A 304 -15.94 10.39 -6.30
C ILE A 304 -15.44 10.82 -7.69
N GLN A 305 -14.76 11.96 -7.78
CA GLN A 305 -14.24 12.47 -9.05
C GLN A 305 -13.23 11.50 -9.71
N ARG A 306 -12.38 10.83 -8.92
CA ARG A 306 -11.39 9.86 -9.42
C ARG A 306 -11.98 8.52 -9.83
N LEU A 307 -13.21 8.23 -9.42
CA LEU A 307 -13.88 6.98 -9.80
C LEU A 307 -14.48 7.09 -11.19
N GLY A 308 -14.29 6.04 -11.99
CA GLY A 308 -15.02 5.85 -13.24
C GLY A 308 -16.48 5.45 -12.99
N SER A 309 -17.34 5.63 -13.99
CA SER A 309 -18.79 5.38 -13.91
C SER A 309 -19.14 3.99 -13.36
N VAL A 310 -18.44 2.95 -13.84
CA VAL A 310 -18.65 1.57 -13.39
C VAL A 310 -18.42 1.45 -11.87
N ARG A 311 -17.30 1.98 -11.35
CA ARG A 311 -17.00 1.92 -9.91
C ARG A 311 -17.98 2.75 -9.07
N ARG A 312 -18.44 3.90 -9.59
CA ARG A 312 -19.46 4.71 -8.92
C ARG A 312 -20.77 3.97 -8.73
N SER A 313 -21.17 3.14 -9.70
CA SER A 313 -22.38 2.31 -9.63
C SER A 313 -22.27 1.13 -8.66
N MET A 314 -21.07 0.80 -8.18
CA MET A 314 -20.83 -0.32 -7.27
C MET A 314 -20.82 0.12 -5.80
N ILE A 315 -20.67 1.41 -5.50
CA ILE A 315 -20.61 1.90 -4.11
C ILE A 315 -22.01 1.93 -3.52
N THR A 316 -22.18 1.21 -2.42
CA THR A 316 -23.47 1.04 -1.74
C THR A 316 -23.59 1.86 -0.46
N ASP A 317 -22.53 1.93 0.35
CA ASP A 317 -22.61 2.48 1.71
C ASP A 317 -21.54 3.57 1.94
N ILE A 318 -21.98 4.80 2.23
CA ILE A 318 -21.09 5.93 2.56
C ILE A 318 -21.50 6.55 3.90
N ALA A 319 -20.51 6.81 4.74
CA ALA A 319 -20.62 7.71 5.88
C ALA A 319 -19.63 8.87 5.71
N VAL A 320 -20.09 10.09 5.93
CA VAL A 320 -19.26 11.30 5.79
C VAL A 320 -19.40 12.19 7.02
N HIS A 321 -18.28 12.59 7.60
CA HIS A 321 -18.26 13.63 8.60
C HIS A 321 -18.42 14.98 7.90
N TYR A 322 -19.45 15.72 8.31
CA TYR A 322 -19.76 17.01 7.75
C TYR A 322 -18.72 18.04 8.21
N GLU A 323 -18.12 18.72 7.24
CA GLU A 323 -17.22 19.84 7.43
C GLU A 323 -17.53 20.86 6.34
N ASP A 324 -18.01 22.05 6.73
CA ASP A 324 -18.31 23.09 5.76
C ASP A 324 -17.05 23.89 5.42
N PHE A 325 -16.46 23.60 4.26
CA PHE A 325 -15.38 24.38 3.70
C PHE A 325 -15.93 25.38 2.69
N GLN A 326 -16.00 26.64 3.10
CA GLN A 326 -16.44 27.74 2.24
C GLN A 326 -15.24 28.51 1.69
N ARG A 327 -15.24 28.77 0.38
CA ARG A 327 -14.27 29.67 -0.26
C ARG A 327 -14.99 30.53 -1.30
N GLY A 328 -15.10 31.83 -1.01
CA GLY A 328 -15.79 32.77 -1.88
C GLY A 328 -17.29 32.46 -1.99
N GLU A 329 -17.96 32.28 -0.85
CA GLU A 329 -19.41 31.97 -0.74
C GLU A 329 -19.85 30.61 -1.32
N ILE A 330 -18.97 29.89 -1.99
CA ILE A 330 -19.24 28.54 -2.48
C ILE A 330 -18.92 27.53 -1.36
N SER A 331 -19.93 26.77 -0.93
CA SER A 331 -19.73 25.63 -0.04
C SER A 331 -19.30 24.41 -0.84
N LEU A 332 -18.19 23.78 -0.42
CA LEU A 332 -17.74 22.52 -1.00
C LEU A 332 -18.75 21.38 -0.75
N VAL A 333 -19.58 21.49 0.29
CA VAL A 333 -20.61 20.49 0.60
C VAL A 333 -21.67 20.47 -0.50
N ASP A 334 -22.16 21.62 -0.95
CA ASP A 334 -23.15 21.71 -2.04
C ASP A 334 -22.63 21.01 -3.31
N LEU A 335 -21.39 21.33 -3.70
CA LEU A 335 -20.73 20.70 -4.86
C LEU A 335 -20.59 19.18 -4.68
N THR A 336 -20.24 18.74 -3.47
CA THR A 336 -19.98 17.32 -3.20
C THR A 336 -21.26 16.50 -3.10
N PHE A 337 -22.31 17.07 -2.50
CA PHE A 337 -23.61 16.39 -2.37
C PHE A 337 -24.32 16.30 -3.71
N ASP A 338 -24.11 17.23 -4.64
CA ASP A 338 -24.57 17.06 -6.02
C ASP A 338 -23.92 15.83 -6.68
N LEU A 339 -22.61 15.62 -6.47
CA LEU A 339 -21.88 14.47 -7.01
C LEU A 339 -22.39 13.12 -6.46
N LEU A 340 -23.02 13.09 -5.29
CA LEU A 340 -23.64 11.87 -4.74
C LEU A 340 -24.73 11.33 -5.67
N LYS A 341 -25.40 12.17 -6.47
CA LYS A 341 -26.35 11.73 -7.50
C LYS A 341 -25.71 10.83 -8.56
N SER A 342 -24.40 10.95 -8.78
CA SER A 342 -23.66 10.11 -9.73
C SER A 342 -23.33 8.71 -9.17
N LEU A 343 -23.57 8.47 -7.89
CA LEU A 343 -23.39 7.16 -7.24
C LEU A 343 -24.69 6.37 -7.34
N THR A 344 -25.01 5.87 -8.53
CA THR A 344 -26.28 5.17 -8.80
C THR A 344 -26.45 3.87 -8.00
N GLY A 345 -25.38 3.33 -7.45
CA GLY A 345 -25.38 2.17 -6.56
C GLY A 345 -25.63 2.51 -5.09
N LEU A 346 -25.62 3.79 -4.70
CA LEU A 346 -25.67 4.20 -3.31
C LEU A 346 -27.01 3.76 -2.70
N ARG A 347 -26.94 3.02 -1.61
CA ARG A 347 -28.08 2.48 -0.85
C ARG A 347 -28.15 3.06 0.54
N LYS A 348 -27.02 3.35 1.18
CA LYS A 348 -26.96 3.92 2.53
C LYS A 348 -26.07 5.15 2.55
N LEU A 349 -26.61 6.25 3.07
CA LEU A 349 -25.89 7.49 3.29
C LEU A 349 -26.04 7.93 4.75
N GLU A 350 -24.93 8.06 5.46
CA GLU A 350 -24.89 8.66 6.80
C GLU A 350 -24.07 9.96 6.78
N VAL A 351 -24.69 11.07 7.18
CA VAL A 351 -24.01 12.37 7.33
C VAL A 351 -23.85 12.66 8.82
N ILE A 352 -22.60 12.71 9.29
CA ILE A 352 -22.25 12.85 10.69
C ILE A 352 -21.78 14.28 10.95
N MET A 353 -22.65 15.09 11.52
CA MET A 353 -22.33 16.45 11.95
C MET A 353 -21.67 16.43 13.33
N SER A 354 -20.80 17.41 13.58
CA SER A 354 -20.26 17.66 14.91
C SER A 354 -20.54 19.11 15.29
N TYR A 355 -21.54 19.31 16.16
CA TYR A 355 -21.93 20.64 16.66
C TYR A 355 -22.30 21.62 15.52
N GLN A 356 -23.01 21.15 14.50
CA GLN A 356 -23.43 21.99 13.36
C GLN A 356 -24.81 22.58 13.57
N LEU A 357 -25.71 21.86 14.26
CA LEU A 357 -27.00 22.43 14.70
C LEU A 357 -26.79 23.57 15.69
N PHE A 358 -25.75 23.46 16.50
CA PHE A 358 -25.33 24.47 17.45
C PHE A 358 -23.87 24.28 17.81
N THR A 359 -23.14 25.38 18.01
CA THR A 359 -21.79 25.31 18.55
C THR A 359 -21.80 25.07 20.06
N ARG A 360 -20.70 24.57 20.62
CA ARG A 360 -20.53 24.45 22.09
C ARG A 360 -20.76 25.77 22.83
N THR A 361 -20.38 26.90 22.24
CA THR A 361 -20.58 28.24 22.82
C THR A 361 -22.04 28.67 22.76
N ILE A 362 -22.74 28.41 21.65
CA ILE A 362 -24.18 28.65 21.51
C ILE A 362 -24.96 27.79 22.49
N TRP A 363 -24.62 26.52 22.64
CA TRP A 363 -25.24 25.65 23.65
C TRP A 363 -25.10 26.24 25.04
N ARG A 364 -23.87 26.53 25.50
CA ARG A 364 -23.65 27.09 26.84
C ARG A 364 -24.44 28.38 27.10
N ARG A 365 -24.60 29.21 26.06
CA ARG A 365 -25.27 30.52 26.18
C ARG A 365 -26.79 30.44 26.07
N TYR A 366 -27.32 29.51 25.28
CA TYR A 366 -28.73 29.50 24.90
C TYR A 366 -29.45 28.18 25.21
N SER A 367 -28.81 27.21 25.87
CA SER A 367 -29.43 25.92 26.23
C SER A 367 -30.66 26.05 27.12
N GLU A 368 -30.92 27.21 27.70
CA GLU A 368 -32.12 27.51 28.50
C GLU A 368 -33.10 28.47 27.81
N SER A 369 -32.81 28.83 26.55
CA SER A 369 -33.55 29.85 25.78
C SER A 369 -34.11 29.26 24.48
N PRO A 370 -35.33 29.65 24.06
CA PRO A 370 -35.87 29.25 22.76
C PRO A 370 -35.04 29.78 21.58
N LYS A 371 -34.11 30.73 21.81
CA LYS A 371 -33.16 31.21 20.81
C LYS A 371 -32.25 30.10 20.25
N LEU A 372 -32.02 29.03 21.00
CA LEU A 372 -31.26 27.88 20.50
C LEU A 372 -31.98 27.19 19.34
N LEU A 373 -33.28 26.89 19.49
CA LEU A 373 -34.10 26.23 18.47
C LEU A 373 -34.17 27.04 17.17
N ARG A 374 -34.27 28.37 17.28
CA ARG A 374 -34.28 29.27 16.11
C ARG A 374 -33.04 29.19 15.23
N ARG A 375 -31.91 28.71 15.78
CA ARG A 375 -30.63 28.58 15.06
C ARG A 375 -30.31 27.17 14.60
N ALA A 376 -31.06 26.18 15.08
CA ALA A 376 -30.77 24.77 14.89
C ALA A 376 -31.70 24.13 13.86
N ASN A 377 -31.97 24.84 12.75
CA ASN A 377 -32.70 24.28 11.61
C ASN A 377 -31.74 23.50 10.72
N PRO A 378 -31.87 22.17 10.57
CA PRO A 378 -31.02 21.39 9.68
C PRO A 378 -31.08 21.84 8.21
N CYS A 379 -32.21 22.38 7.75
CA CYS A 379 -32.40 22.83 6.36
C CYS A 379 -31.59 24.09 6.02
N LEU A 380 -31.12 24.83 7.03
CA LEU A 380 -30.29 26.02 6.83
C LEU A 380 -28.78 25.68 6.78
N ILE A 381 -28.41 24.43 7.06
CA ILE A 381 -27.03 23.97 6.94
C ILE A 381 -26.73 23.73 5.44
N PRO A 382 -25.60 24.24 4.91
CA PRO A 382 -25.20 24.03 3.52
C PRO A 382 -25.25 22.56 3.09
N GLY A 383 -25.72 22.30 1.87
CA GLY A 383 -25.89 20.96 1.31
C GLY A 383 -27.10 20.17 1.81
N MET A 384 -27.65 20.46 3.01
CA MET A 384 -28.69 19.59 3.60
C MET A 384 -29.98 19.54 2.78
N LYS A 385 -30.37 20.65 2.15
CA LYS A 385 -31.52 20.66 1.21
C LYS A 385 -31.28 19.75 0.00
N MET A 386 -30.04 19.59 -0.46
CA MET A 386 -29.71 18.76 -1.61
C MET A 386 -29.93 17.27 -1.35
N LEU A 387 -29.89 16.84 -0.08
CA LEU A 387 -30.17 15.46 0.29
C LEU A 387 -31.61 15.04 -0.07
N PHE A 388 -32.56 15.98 -0.10
CA PHE A 388 -33.93 15.75 -0.57
C PHE A 388 -34.03 15.49 -2.06
N ASN A 389 -32.97 15.73 -2.84
CA ASN A 389 -32.92 15.44 -4.27
C ASN A 389 -32.30 14.07 -4.58
N LEU A 390 -31.76 13.38 -3.57
CA LEU A 390 -31.27 12.01 -3.72
C LEU A 390 -32.45 11.04 -3.81
N ARG A 391 -32.29 9.99 -4.61
CA ARG A 391 -33.31 8.95 -4.84
C ARG A 391 -32.68 7.57 -4.79
N GLY A 392 -33.49 6.56 -4.48
CA GLY A 392 -33.06 5.16 -4.49
C GLY A 392 -32.22 4.73 -3.28
N LEU A 393 -32.08 5.59 -2.26
CA LEU A 393 -31.44 5.23 -1.00
C LEU A 393 -32.41 4.40 -0.16
N SER A 394 -31.96 3.23 0.27
CA SER A 394 -32.68 2.41 1.25
C SER A 394 -32.67 3.05 2.64
N ARG A 395 -31.59 3.76 2.99
CA ARG A 395 -31.41 4.42 4.27
C ARG A 395 -30.64 5.72 4.09
N ILE A 396 -31.22 6.82 4.53
CA ILE A 396 -30.53 8.10 4.67
C ILE A 396 -30.64 8.57 6.12
N ARG A 397 -29.52 8.99 6.71
CA ARG A 397 -29.49 9.44 8.10
C ARG A 397 -28.53 10.60 8.27
N VAL A 398 -28.99 11.65 8.92
CA VAL A 398 -28.18 12.77 9.40
C VAL A 398 -28.18 12.75 10.92
N ARG A 399 -27.00 12.86 11.52
CA ARG A 399 -26.82 12.87 12.98
C ARG A 399 -25.94 14.04 13.37
N ASP A 400 -26.09 14.52 14.61
CA ASP A 400 -25.17 15.47 15.21
C ASP A 400 -24.59 14.86 16.49
N GLU A 401 -23.33 14.47 16.46
CA GLU A 401 -22.62 13.87 17.62
C GLU A 401 -22.61 14.81 18.82
N GLY A 402 -22.60 16.13 18.56
CA GLY A 402 -22.66 17.15 19.59
C GLY A 402 -23.99 17.17 20.33
N LEU A 403 -25.10 17.05 19.59
CA LEU A 403 -26.45 16.92 20.15
C LEU A 403 -26.60 15.63 20.95
N GLU A 404 -26.21 14.50 20.39
CA GLU A 404 -26.32 13.19 21.06
C GLU A 404 -25.52 13.18 22.38
N CYS A 405 -24.29 13.72 22.35
CA CYS A 405 -23.47 13.86 23.54
C CYS A 405 -24.11 14.76 24.61
N GLN A 406 -24.70 15.89 24.23
CA GLN A 406 -25.38 16.77 25.19
C GLN A 406 -26.66 16.14 25.75
N TYR A 407 -27.44 15.46 24.91
CA TYR A 407 -28.63 14.75 25.33
C TYR A 407 -28.31 13.67 26.37
N ASP A 408 -27.33 12.81 26.09
CA ASP A 408 -26.90 11.76 27.02
C ASP A 408 -26.35 12.33 28.33
N LEU A 409 -25.56 13.41 28.25
CA LEU A 409 -24.99 14.07 29.43
C LEU A 409 -26.08 14.65 30.34
N VAL A 410 -27.06 15.34 29.77
CA VAL A 410 -28.15 15.93 30.56
C VAL A 410 -29.09 14.84 31.09
N LYS A 411 -29.38 13.80 30.31
CA LYS A 411 -30.22 12.67 30.70
C LYS A 411 -29.66 11.88 31.89
N ARG A 412 -28.32 11.80 32.03
CA ARG A 412 -27.66 11.11 33.15
C ARG A 412 -27.72 11.86 34.49
N LEU A 413 -28.18 13.11 34.51
CA LEU A 413 -28.34 13.88 35.75
C LEU A 413 -29.56 13.37 36.52
N LEU A 414 -29.33 12.52 37.53
CA LEU A 414 -30.38 11.84 38.32
C LEU A 414 -31.37 12.79 39.03
N ASN A 415 -30.94 14.01 39.36
CA ASN A 415 -31.78 15.05 39.99
C ASN A 415 -31.56 16.38 39.25
N PRO A 416 -32.25 16.62 38.13
CA PRO A 416 -32.01 17.82 37.33
C PRO A 416 -32.48 19.06 38.10
N SER A 417 -31.59 20.04 38.26
CA SER A 417 -31.99 21.39 38.66
C SER A 417 -33.03 21.97 37.67
N SER A 418 -33.72 23.05 38.05
CA SER A 418 -34.64 23.74 37.13
C SER A 418 -33.96 24.16 35.82
N SER A 419 -32.68 24.54 35.88
CA SER A 419 -31.81 24.78 34.71
C SER A 419 -31.57 23.51 33.90
N ALA A 420 -31.19 22.40 34.54
CA ALA A 420 -30.96 21.13 33.84
C ALA A 420 -32.23 20.60 33.16
N THR A 421 -33.41 20.81 33.77
CA THR A 421 -34.71 20.43 33.18
C THR A 421 -34.98 21.20 31.89
N LYS A 422 -34.69 22.51 31.84
CA LYS A 422 -34.80 23.31 30.61
C LYS A 422 -33.83 22.86 29.52
N LYS A 423 -32.59 22.54 29.91
CA LYS A 423 -31.56 22.01 28.98
C LYS A 423 -31.99 20.67 28.40
N LEU A 424 -32.57 19.80 29.23
CA LEU A 424 -33.08 18.49 28.80
C LEU A 424 -34.21 18.66 27.79
N ARG A 425 -35.21 19.51 28.10
CA ARG A 425 -36.32 19.79 27.19
C ARG A 425 -35.86 20.33 25.83
N ASN A 426 -34.85 21.21 25.83
CA ASN A 426 -34.28 21.72 24.58
C ASN A 426 -33.48 20.65 23.83
N ALA A 427 -32.72 19.80 24.53
CA ALA A 427 -32.03 18.66 23.92
C ALA A 427 -33.03 17.69 23.29
N GLU A 428 -34.09 17.31 24.03
CA GLU A 428 -35.18 16.45 23.56
C GLU A 428 -35.86 17.03 22.32
N LYS A 429 -36.21 18.32 22.33
CA LYS A 429 -36.84 18.96 21.17
C LYS A 429 -35.91 18.96 19.96
N LEU A 430 -34.61 19.19 20.12
CA LEU A 430 -33.65 19.10 19.02
C LEU A 430 -33.47 17.66 18.50
N THR A 431 -33.50 16.66 19.39
CA THR A 431 -33.52 15.25 18.98
C THR A 431 -34.76 14.94 18.14
N GLN A 432 -35.94 15.40 18.57
CA GLN A 432 -37.18 15.27 17.80
C GLN A 432 -37.13 16.00 16.45
N VAL A 433 -36.52 17.18 16.39
CA VAL A 433 -36.27 17.92 15.13
C VAL A 433 -35.42 17.08 14.17
N MET A 434 -34.35 16.45 14.66
CA MET A 434 -33.50 15.58 13.84
C MET A 434 -34.20 14.29 13.41
N GLU A 435 -35.02 13.69 14.27
CA GLU A 435 -35.83 12.52 13.91
C GLU A 435 -36.87 12.87 12.83
N HIS A 436 -37.54 14.01 12.97
CA HIS A 436 -38.48 14.51 11.97
C HIS A 436 -37.79 14.81 10.64
N PHE A 437 -36.63 15.48 10.66
CA PHE A 437 -35.82 15.74 9.48
C PHE A 437 -35.38 14.44 8.77
N ASN A 438 -34.92 13.44 9.52
CA ASN A 438 -34.55 12.13 8.97
C ASN A 438 -35.75 11.38 8.37
N THR A 439 -36.92 11.49 9.00
CA THR A 439 -38.17 10.90 8.48
C THR A 439 -38.56 11.56 7.15
N ALA A 440 -38.47 12.89 7.08
CA ALA A 440 -38.70 13.66 5.85
C ALA A 440 -37.72 13.25 4.73
N LEU A 441 -36.43 13.07 5.05
CA LEU A 441 -35.43 12.60 4.10
C LEU A 441 -35.73 11.18 3.59
N GLN A 442 -36.21 10.30 4.46
CA GLN A 442 -36.59 8.94 4.08
C GLN A 442 -37.83 8.93 3.17
N GLN A 443 -38.84 9.75 3.46
CA GLN A 443 -39.99 9.93 2.57
C GLN A 443 -39.60 10.51 1.21
N ALA A 444 -38.64 11.44 1.17
CA ALA A 444 -38.12 11.98 -0.09
C ALA A 444 -37.52 10.91 -1.00
N GLN A 445 -37.04 9.79 -0.45
CA GLN A 445 -36.56 8.65 -1.26
C GLN A 445 -37.69 7.96 -2.04
N THR A 446 -38.93 8.08 -1.59
CA THR A 446 -40.15 7.58 -2.26
C THR A 446 -40.76 8.60 -3.23
N GLY A 447 -40.14 9.77 -3.39
CA GLY A 447 -40.63 10.85 -4.27
C GLY A 447 -41.46 11.91 -3.56
N ARG A 448 -41.82 11.72 -2.29
CA ARG A 448 -42.57 12.70 -1.49
C ARG A 448 -41.63 13.65 -0.78
N VAL A 449 -41.52 14.87 -1.29
CA VAL A 449 -40.76 15.94 -0.65
C VAL A 449 -41.73 16.69 0.28
N ASN A 450 -41.27 17.07 1.48
CA ASN A 450 -42.05 17.94 2.37
C ASN A 450 -41.63 19.39 2.12
N GLN A 451 -42.33 20.08 1.23
CA GLN A 451 -42.02 21.46 0.81
C GLN A 451 -42.07 22.43 1.99
N ALA A 452 -43.01 22.23 2.92
CA ALA A 452 -43.13 23.09 4.10
C ALA A 452 -41.85 23.09 4.94
N LEU A 453 -41.16 21.96 5.06
CA LEU A 453 -39.89 21.85 5.78
C LEU A 453 -38.72 22.54 5.04
N LEU A 454 -38.80 22.68 3.71
CA LEU A 454 -37.78 23.35 2.89
C LEU A 454 -37.98 24.87 2.80
N GLU A 455 -39.23 25.33 2.85
CA GLU A 455 -39.65 26.73 2.70
C GLU A 455 -39.73 27.48 4.04
N ASP A 456 -40.17 26.82 5.12
CA ASP A 456 -40.27 27.46 6.43
C ASP A 456 -38.92 27.42 7.17
N GLU A 457 -38.32 28.59 7.42
CA GLU A 457 -37.04 28.66 8.17
C GLU A 457 -37.19 28.38 9.68
N LEU A 458 -38.43 28.35 10.20
CA LEU A 458 -38.73 28.28 11.62
C LEU A 458 -39.59 27.06 12.02
N TRP A 459 -39.75 26.06 11.15
CA TRP A 459 -40.57 24.87 11.42
C TRP A 459 -40.15 24.13 12.70
N GLN A 460 -38.85 24.14 13.02
CA GLN A 460 -38.26 23.49 14.19
C GLN A 460 -38.67 24.12 15.53
N VAL A 461 -39.17 25.36 15.50
CA VAL A 461 -39.63 26.10 16.68
C VAL A 461 -41.11 25.84 16.98
N ARG A 462 -41.85 25.29 16.02
CA ARG A 462 -43.28 25.01 16.17
C ARG A 462 -43.50 23.88 17.19
N ASP A 463 -44.63 23.96 17.89
CA ASP A 463 -45.03 22.92 18.83
C ASP A 463 -45.34 21.61 18.08
N LYS A 464 -46.03 21.72 16.94
CA LYS A 464 -46.28 20.63 15.98
C LYS A 464 -45.41 20.82 14.74
N PHE A 465 -44.70 19.77 14.34
CA PHE A 465 -43.93 19.78 13.09
C PHE A 465 -44.87 19.71 11.87
N PRO A 466 -44.43 20.15 10.69
CA PRO A 466 -45.19 19.97 9.46
C PRO A 466 -45.61 18.50 9.30
N GLU A 467 -46.90 18.27 9.06
CA GLU A 467 -47.41 16.91 8.85
C GLU A 467 -46.85 16.36 7.53
N PHE A 468 -46.70 15.04 7.47
CA PHE A 468 -46.32 14.35 6.26
C PHE A 468 -47.58 14.05 5.45
N GLU A 469 -47.52 14.12 4.12
CA GLU A 469 -48.65 13.73 3.28
C GLU A 469 -48.95 12.24 3.48
N ASP A 470 -50.16 11.94 3.97
CA ASP A 470 -50.62 10.59 4.24
C ASP A 470 -50.64 9.73 2.96
N ASP A 471 -50.27 8.46 3.11
CA ASP A 471 -50.22 7.47 2.02
C ASP A 471 -51.57 7.29 1.29
N GLU A 472 -52.69 7.58 1.95
CA GLU A 472 -54.03 7.25 1.46
C GLU A 472 -54.55 8.18 0.36
N VAL A 473 -54.02 9.41 0.23
CA VAL A 473 -54.60 10.40 -0.71
C VAL A 473 -54.20 10.13 -2.17
N LEU A 474 -53.13 9.38 -2.43
CA LEU A 474 -52.63 9.14 -3.79
C LEU A 474 -53.21 7.90 -4.48
N THR A 475 -53.80 6.95 -3.75
CA THR A 475 -54.42 5.76 -4.36
C THR A 475 -55.77 6.08 -4.99
N THR A 476 -56.52 7.05 -4.47
CA THR A 476 -57.86 7.39 -4.96
C THR A 476 -57.87 8.27 -6.21
N ALA A 477 -56.77 8.96 -6.54
CA ALA A 477 -56.72 9.85 -7.70
C ALA A 477 -56.41 9.13 -9.03
N ASN A 478 -55.81 7.93 -9.01
CA ASN A 478 -55.42 7.21 -10.24
C ASN A 478 -56.46 6.18 -10.72
N GLU A 479 -57.47 5.83 -9.93
CA GLU A 479 -58.51 4.87 -10.35
C GLU A 479 -59.72 5.51 -11.06
N VAL A 480 -59.83 6.85 -11.12
CA VAL A 480 -61.00 7.53 -11.72
C VAL A 480 -60.81 7.87 -13.21
N GLY A 481 -59.69 7.45 -13.83
CA GLY A 481 -59.36 7.78 -15.23
C GLY A 481 -59.60 6.68 -16.27
N GLU A 482 -59.76 5.42 -15.89
CA GLU A 482 -59.93 4.30 -16.83
C GLU A 482 -61.40 3.85 -16.90
N GLY A 483 -62.24 4.66 -17.56
CA GLY A 483 -63.65 4.32 -17.70
C GLY A 483 -64.37 5.16 -18.73
N SER A 484 -63.91 5.18 -19.98
CA SER A 484 -64.73 5.42 -21.20
C SER A 484 -63.87 5.31 -22.47
N ILE A 485 -63.74 4.10 -23.01
CA ILE A 485 -63.72 3.84 -24.47
C ILE A 485 -64.61 2.63 -24.73
#